data_AF-A0A7Y5JTD2-F1
#
_entry.id   AF-A0A7Y5JTD2-F1
#
_cell.length_a   1.000
_cell.length_b   1.000
_cell.length_c   1.000
_cell.angle_alpha   90.00
_cell.angle_beta   90.00
_cell.angle_gamma   90.00
#
_symmetry.space_group_name_H-M   'P 1'
#
loop_
_entity.id
_entity.type
_entity.pdbx_description
1 polymer ?
#
loop_
_entity_poly.entity_id
_entity_poly.type
_entity_poly.pdbx_seq_one_letter_code
_entity_poly.pdbx_strand_id
1 'polypeptide(L)'
;MPSPTREGAGFFTALFDFSFTNFVTPILVRFVYLLATVALVATWLVLLFSAFVRGFGSGLTVLVLGPIFLVIYLAVIRMTLEFYLSVVRMSEDITKRLP
;
A
#
# COMPACT_ATOMS: atom_id res chain seq x y z
N MET A 1 -1.81 39.11 -0.64
CA MET A 1 -1.72 38.38 0.64
C MET A 1 -1.42 36.92 0.31
N PRO A 2 -0.38 36.28 0.85
CA PRO A 2 -0.14 34.85 0.62
C PRO A 2 -1.14 34.05 1.46
N SER A 3 -1.93 33.20 0.82
CA SER A 3 -2.85 32.27 1.48
C SER A 3 -2.07 31.21 2.27
N PRO A 4 -2.51 30.84 3.49
CA PRO A 4 -1.86 29.80 4.27
C PRO A 4 -2.02 28.45 3.56
N THR A 5 -0.90 27.82 3.27
CA THR A 5 -0.76 26.45 2.76
C THR A 5 -1.53 25.47 3.66
N ARG A 6 -2.68 24.99 3.21
CA ARG A 6 -3.48 23.92 3.83
C ARG A 6 -3.19 22.53 3.22
N GLU A 7 -1.96 22.28 2.77
CA GLU A 7 -1.61 21.01 2.13
C GLU A 7 -1.49 19.83 3.11
N GLY A 8 -1.25 20.09 4.40
CA GLY A 8 -1.07 19.03 5.41
C GLY A 8 -2.36 18.39 5.95
N ALA A 9 -3.51 19.08 5.87
CA ALA A 9 -4.76 18.58 6.45
C ALA A 9 -5.47 17.54 5.56
N GLY A 10 -5.35 17.64 4.23
CA GLY A 10 -6.12 16.81 3.30
C GLY A 10 -5.78 15.31 3.33
N PHE A 11 -4.51 14.94 3.53
CA PHE A 11 -4.07 13.54 3.46
C PHE A 11 -4.56 12.68 4.63
N PHE A 12 -4.35 13.14 5.86
CA PHE A 12 -4.79 12.40 7.05
C PHE A 12 -6.31 12.41 7.18
N THR A 13 -6.96 13.55 6.88
CA THR A 13 -8.42 13.62 6.87
C THR A 13 -9.01 12.66 5.83
N ALA A 14 -8.43 12.57 4.62
CA ALA A 14 -8.88 11.61 3.61
C ALA A 14 -8.60 10.15 3.97
N LEU A 15 -7.54 9.85 4.73
CA LEU A 15 -7.24 8.50 5.20
C LEU A 15 -8.27 8.00 6.22
N PHE A 16 -8.78 8.90 7.08
CA PHE A 16 -9.81 8.60 8.07
C PHE A 16 -11.23 8.98 7.59
N ASP A 17 -11.39 9.37 6.32
CA ASP A 17 -12.69 9.66 5.70
C ASP A 17 -13.34 8.36 5.23
N PHE A 18 -14.00 7.66 6.17
CA PHE A 18 -14.76 6.45 5.90
C PHE A 18 -16.00 6.67 4.99
N SER A 19 -16.34 7.93 4.68
CA SER A 19 -17.43 8.27 3.76
C SER A 19 -16.99 8.29 2.30
N PHE A 20 -15.70 8.21 1.99
CA PHE A 20 -15.12 8.24 0.63
C PHE A 20 -15.59 9.43 -0.24
N THR A 21 -15.98 10.56 0.36
CA THR A 21 -16.55 11.69 -0.39
C THR A 21 -15.49 12.54 -1.10
N ASN A 22 -14.21 12.43 -0.69
CA ASN A 22 -13.08 13.10 -1.32
C ASN A 22 -12.22 12.11 -2.15
N PHE A 23 -12.26 12.25 -3.48
CA PHE A 23 -11.47 11.43 -4.42
C PHE A 23 -9.99 11.85 -4.42
N VAL A 24 -9.26 11.49 -3.37
CA VAL A 24 -7.78 11.63 -3.27
C VAL A 24 -7.09 10.32 -3.65
N THR A 25 -7.66 9.63 -4.63
CA THR A 25 -7.32 8.24 -4.98
C THR A 25 -5.86 8.04 -5.43
N PRO A 26 -5.22 8.95 -6.19
CA PRO A 26 -3.84 8.75 -6.63
C PRO A 26 -2.80 8.78 -5.49
N ILE A 27 -3.01 9.63 -4.49
CA ILE A 27 -2.11 9.78 -3.34
C ILE A 27 -2.32 8.65 -2.35
N LEU A 28 -3.57 8.25 -2.13
CA LEU A 28 -3.93 7.16 -1.21
C LEU A 28 -3.25 5.84 -1.62
N VAL A 29 -3.22 5.52 -2.92
CA VAL A 29 -2.61 4.29 -3.43
C VAL A 29 -1.13 4.16 -3.05
N ARG A 30 -0.36 5.25 -3.16
CA ARG A 30 1.07 5.25 -2.77
C ARG A 30 1.25 4.96 -1.28
N PHE A 31 0.38 5.53 -0.45
CA PHE A 31 0.43 5.31 0.98
C PHE A 31 0.02 3.88 1.37
N VAL A 32 -1.04 3.35 0.75
CA VAL A 32 -1.47 1.96 0.95
C VAL A 32 -0.35 0.99 0.57
N TYR A 33 0.37 1.23 -0.54
CA TYR A 33 1.52 0.41 -0.91
C TYR A 33 2.63 0.44 0.16
N LEU A 34 2.96 1.63 0.67
CA LEU A 34 3.98 1.79 1.69
C LEU A 34 3.59 1.05 2.98
N LEU A 35 2.36 1.25 3.46
CA LEU A 35 1.85 0.56 4.64
C LEU A 35 1.83 -0.96 4.46
N ALA A 36 1.34 -1.45 3.32
CA ALA A 36 1.31 -2.88 3.02
C ALA A 36 2.73 -3.47 2.99
N THR A 37 3.70 -2.73 2.44
CA THR A 37 5.11 -3.14 2.42
C THR A 37 5.68 -3.25 3.82
N VAL A 38 5.51 -2.22 4.66
CA VAL A 38 5.98 -2.22 6.04
C VAL A 38 5.32 -3.35 6.84
N ALA A 39 4.02 -3.55 6.68
CA ALA A 39 3.28 -4.62 7.36
C ALA A 39 3.75 -6.01 6.94
N LEU A 40 4.01 -6.24 5.65
CA LEU A 40 4.54 -7.51 5.13
C LEU A 40 5.93 -7.81 5.67
N VAL A 41 6.83 -6.82 5.65
CA VAL A 41 8.19 -6.97 6.20
C VAL A 41 8.13 -7.24 7.69
N ALA A 42 7.33 -6.50 8.46
CA ALA A 42 7.17 -6.71 9.89
C ALA A 42 6.63 -8.12 10.20
N THR A 43 5.61 -8.56 9.45
CA THR A 43 5.04 -9.91 9.57
C THR A 43 6.09 -10.97 9.28
N TRP A 44 6.87 -10.81 8.21
CA TRP A 44 7.95 -11.74 7.87
C TRP A 44 9.01 -11.81 8.97
N LEU A 45 9.42 -10.68 9.56
CA LEU A 45 10.37 -10.66 10.66
C LEU A 45 9.83 -11.39 11.90
N VAL A 46 8.57 -11.16 12.28
CA VAL A 46 7.93 -11.88 13.39
C VAL A 46 7.90 -13.39 13.12
N LEU A 47 7.54 -13.78 11.90
CA LEU A 47 7.55 -15.19 11.50
C LEU A 47 8.95 -15.80 11.55
N LEU A 48 9.97 -15.06 11.09
CA LEU A 48 11.36 -15.46 11.12
C LEU A 48 11.84 -15.74 12.55
N PHE A 49 11.63 -14.79 13.48
CA PHE A 49 11.98 -15.00 14.89
C PHE A 49 11.22 -16.19 15.50
N SER A 50 9.90 -16.29 15.23
CA SER A 50 9.10 -17.42 15.71
C SER A 50 9.55 -18.77 15.16
N ALA A 51 10.16 -18.78 13.96
CA ALA A 51 10.66 -19.99 13.32
C ALA A 51 12.00 -20.43 13.92
N PHE A 52 12.88 -19.49 14.27
CA PHE A 52 14.12 -19.79 14.99
C PHE A 52 13.89 -20.29 16.41
N VAL A 53 12.85 -19.79 17.10
CA VAL A 53 12.46 -20.30 18.44
C VAL A 53 12.01 -21.77 18.36
N ARG A 54 11.37 -22.18 17.26
CA ARG A 54 10.94 -23.57 17.04
C ARG A 54 12.09 -24.51 16.64
N GLY A 55 13.17 -23.96 16.08
CA GLY A 55 14.35 -24.72 15.69
C GLY A 55 15.17 -24.05 14.59
N PHE A 56 16.43 -24.45 14.49
CA PHE A 56 17.36 -23.89 13.50
C PHE A 56 16.92 -24.19 12.06
N GLY A 57 16.45 -25.42 11.79
CA GLY A 57 15.99 -25.82 10.45
C GLY A 57 14.79 -24.99 9.97
N SER A 58 13.78 -24.79 10.82
CA SER A 58 12.60 -23.97 10.50
C SER A 58 12.97 -22.50 10.28
N GLY A 59 13.88 -21.95 11.10
CA GLY A 59 14.40 -20.60 10.91
C GLY A 59 15.07 -20.43 9.55
N LEU A 60 15.92 -21.38 9.15
CA LEU A 60 16.61 -21.35 7.85
C LEU A 60 15.63 -21.43 6.68
N THR A 61 14.60 -22.27 6.77
CA THR A 61 13.55 -22.35 5.74
C THR A 61 12.84 -21.02 5.55
N VAL A 62 12.45 -20.34 6.63
CA VAL A 62 11.77 -19.04 6.56
C VAL A 62 12.72 -17.92 6.11
N LEU A 63 14.01 -18.00 6.44
CA LEU A 63 15.02 -17.03 6.00
C LEU A 63 15.23 -17.09 4.49
N VAL A 64 15.25 -18.28 3.90
CA VAL A 64 15.49 -18.47 2.46
C VAL A 64 14.21 -18.30 1.64
N LEU A 65 13.11 -18.93 2.06
CA LEU A 65 11.85 -18.87 1.31
C LEU A 65 11.07 -17.59 1.56
N GLY A 66 11.16 -17.02 2.75
CA GLY A 66 10.36 -15.85 3.14
C GLY A 66 10.55 -14.62 2.25
N PRO A 67 11.78 -14.22 1.89
CA PRO A 67 12.01 -13.12 0.94
C PRO A 67 11.39 -13.37 -0.44
N ILE A 68 11.40 -14.62 -0.91
CA ILE A 68 10.78 -15.00 -2.20
C ILE A 68 9.27 -14.76 -2.13
N PHE A 69 8.61 -15.27 -1.08
CA PHE A 69 7.18 -15.02 -0.86
C PHE A 69 6.86 -13.54 -0.68
N LEU A 70 7.70 -12.80 0.04
CA LEU A 70 7.52 -11.37 0.28
C LEU A 70 7.54 -10.59 -1.03
N VAL A 71 8.53 -10.83 -1.90
CA VAL A 71 8.64 -10.17 -3.21
C VAL A 71 7.44 -10.50 -4.10
N ILE A 72 7.02 -11.77 -4.14
CA ILE A 72 5.84 -12.19 -4.92
C ILE A 72 4.58 -11.46 -4.42
N TYR A 73 4.36 -11.40 -3.10
CA TYR A 73 3.22 -10.69 -2.54
C TYR A 73 3.25 -9.19 -2.82
N LEU A 74 4.43 -8.54 -2.72
CA LEU A 74 4.57 -7.13 -3.09
C LEU A 74 4.30 -6.89 -4.58
N ALA A 75 4.73 -7.79 -5.45
CA ALA A 75 4.45 -7.70 -6.88
C ALA A 75 2.95 -7.79 -7.17
N VAL A 76 2.23 -8.70 -6.51
CA VAL A 76 0.77 -8.83 -6.61
C VAL A 76 0.10 -7.53 -6.14
N ILE A 77 0.47 -7.01 -4.97
CA ILE A 77 -0.08 -5.75 -4.45
C ILE A 77 0.16 -4.61 -5.43
N ARG A 78 1.38 -4.51 -5.98
CA ARG A 78 1.71 -3.50 -6.98
C ARG A 78 0.80 -3.59 -8.20
N MET A 79 0.62 -4.79 -8.74
CA MET A 79 -0.26 -5.02 -9.89
C MET A 79 -1.71 -4.61 -9.59
N THR A 80 -2.23 -4.98 -8.41
CA THR A 80 -3.58 -4.60 -7.98
C THR A 80 -3.73 -3.08 -7.83
N LEU A 81 -2.74 -2.40 -7.26
CA LEU A 81 -2.75 -0.95 -7.09
C LEU A 81 -2.65 -0.20 -8.42
N GLU A 82 -1.84 -0.70 -9.35
CA GLU A 82 -1.78 -0.20 -10.73
C GLU A 82 -3.13 -0.36 -11.44
N PHE A 83 -3.82 -1.49 -11.22
CA PHE A 83 -5.17 -1.70 -11.73
C PHE A 83 -6.18 -0.69 -11.15
N TYR A 84 -6.20 -0.49 -9.83
CA TYR A 84 -7.09 0.53 -9.21
C TYR A 84 -6.82 1.93 -9.74
N LEU A 85 -5.55 2.33 -9.87
CA LEU A 85 -5.18 3.62 -10.45
C LEU A 85 -5.64 3.75 -11.90
N SER A 86 -5.53 2.69 -12.69
CA SER A 86 -5.99 2.67 -14.09
C SER A 86 -7.50 2.91 -14.19
N VAL A 87 -8.28 2.21 -13.36
CA VAL A 87 -9.75 2.36 -13.31
C VAL A 87 -10.15 3.79 -12.93
N VAL A 88 -9.50 4.36 -11.92
CA VAL A 88 -9.79 5.74 -11.48
C VAL A 88 -9.46 6.75 -12.58
N ARG A 89 -8.29 6.61 -13.22
CA ARG A 89 -7.88 7.48 -14.33
C ARG A 89 -8.85 7.40 -15.51
N MET A 90 -9.37 6.21 -15.81
CA MET A 90 -10.40 6.03 -16.84
C MET A 90 -11.69 6.79 -16.49
N SER A 91 -12.11 6.78 -15.22
CA SER A 91 -13.27 7.55 -14.77
C SER A 91 -13.07 9.06 -14.95
N GLU A 92 -11.88 9.58 -14.64
CA GLU A 92 -11.56 11.01 -14.80
C GLU A 92 -11.52 11.45 -16.27
N ASP A 93 -11.02 10.61 -17.19
CA ASP A 93 -10.95 10.94 -18.62
C ASP A 93 -12.35 10.99 -19.27
N ILE A 94 -13.32 10.20 -18.78
CA ILE A 94 -14.69 10.22 -19.30
C ILE A 94 -15.42 11.52 -18.93
N THR A 95 -15.26 12.00 -17.69
CA THR A 95 -15.91 13.25 -17.23
C THR A 95 -15.41 14.49 -17.98
N LYS A 96 -14.16 14.49 -18.45
CA LYS A 96 -13.57 15.64 -19.16
C LYS A 96 -13.98 15.72 -20.65
N ARG A 97 -14.52 14.64 -21.23
CA ARG A 97 -14.87 14.56 -22.66
C ARG A 97 -16.32 14.88 -22.99
N LEU A 98 -17.18 15.11 -21.99
CA LEU A 98 -18.54 15.58 -22.21
C LEU A 98 -18.58 17.12 -22.03
N PRO A 99 -19.06 17.88 -23.04
CA PRO A 99 -19.16 19.34 -23.00
C PRO A 99 -20.20 19.84 -22.00
#